data_AF-A0A834RF58-F1
#
_entry.id   AF-A0A834RF58-F1
#
_cell.length_a   1.000
_cell.length_b   1.000
_cell.length_c   1.000
_cell.angle_alpha   90.00
_cell.angle_beta   90.00
_cell.angle_gamma   90.00
#
_symmetry.space_group_name_H-M   'P 1'
#
loop_
_entity.id
_entity.type
_entity.pdbx_description
1 polymer ?
#
loop_
_entity_poly.entity_id
_entity_poly.type
_entity_poly.pdbx_seq_one_letter_code
_entity_poly.pdbx_strand_id
1 'polypeptide(L)'
;MFERDRMLHCRIRESMKQIYTENIQSNESNESLESIEFESIICFGLGNFTQQPSSLYQLALLIHLQKYSKLIRAENFQIYDPNFSDLELQFLQTFQLQILSDNNDCRFSCQENRATSFHQTKPILFYMPHMYHHHYFNLIDYNLLNLDRIILFGNSLKAYDEMLDSSDDLKQLQNLLSNIKFAEIAVKSNSFRFDDVFFQQSFHCFHQNQIESDLKQKNYE
;
A
#
# COMPACT_ATOMS: atom_id res chain seq x y z
N MET A 1 -16.76 5.92 -22.67
CA MET A 1 -16.08 4.98 -21.77
C MET A 1 -14.65 5.45 -21.50
N PHE A 2 -13.81 5.56 -22.54
CA PHE A 2 -12.39 5.98 -22.48
C PHE A 2 -12.01 7.34 -21.85
N GLU A 3 -12.91 8.30 -21.67
CA GLU A 3 -12.57 9.60 -21.05
C GLU A 3 -12.69 9.60 -19.52
N ARG A 4 -13.60 8.79 -18.95
CA ARG A 4 -13.82 8.74 -17.50
C ARG A 4 -12.77 7.87 -16.81
N ASP A 5 -12.31 6.82 -17.49
CA ASP A 5 -11.19 5.97 -17.04
C ASP A 5 -9.88 6.77 -16.97
N ARG A 6 -9.69 7.75 -17.86
CA ARG A 6 -8.55 8.69 -17.80
C ARG A 6 -8.58 9.59 -16.57
N MET A 7 -9.75 9.96 -16.05
CA MET A 7 -9.84 10.81 -14.85
C MET A 7 -9.47 10.07 -13.58
N LEU A 8 -9.88 8.81 -13.41
CA LEU A 8 -9.42 7.98 -12.29
C LEU A 8 -7.92 7.76 -12.38
N HIS A 9 -7.43 7.43 -13.59
CA HIS A 9 -6.01 7.28 -13.84
C HIS A 9 -5.20 8.54 -13.49
N CYS A 10 -5.66 9.71 -13.94
CA CYS A 10 -5.02 10.98 -13.64
C CYS A 10 -5.02 11.25 -12.13
N ARG A 11 -6.14 11.01 -11.43
CA ARG A 11 -6.24 11.26 -9.99
C ARG A 11 -5.37 10.33 -9.15
N ILE A 12 -5.36 9.03 -9.46
CA ILE A 12 -4.47 8.09 -8.78
C ILE A 12 -3.03 8.47 -9.04
N ARG A 13 -2.70 8.84 -10.29
CA ARG A 13 -1.38 9.34 -10.62
C ARG A 13 -1.02 10.60 -9.83
N GLU A 14 -1.94 11.56 -9.71
CA GLU A 14 -1.68 12.78 -8.94
C GLU A 14 -1.58 12.50 -7.43
N SER A 15 -2.43 11.64 -6.86
CA SER A 15 -2.32 11.19 -5.48
C SER A 15 -1.00 10.45 -5.22
N MET A 16 -0.57 9.59 -6.15
CA MET A 16 0.71 8.90 -6.11
C MET A 16 1.90 9.84 -6.23
N LYS A 17 1.84 10.84 -7.12
CA LYS A 17 2.88 11.86 -7.21
C LYS A 17 2.97 12.68 -5.93
N GLN A 18 1.82 13.07 -5.38
CA GLN A 18 1.74 13.86 -4.18
C GLN A 18 2.29 13.06 -2.98
N ILE A 19 1.91 11.78 -2.82
CA ILE A 19 2.42 10.94 -1.71
C ILE A 19 3.92 10.67 -1.85
N TYR A 20 4.41 10.50 -3.09
CA TYR A 20 5.83 10.32 -3.35
C TYR A 20 6.62 11.60 -3.06
N THR A 21 6.06 12.75 -3.43
CA THR A 21 6.64 14.06 -3.10
C THR A 21 6.70 14.27 -1.59
N GLU A 22 5.63 13.94 -0.86
CA GLU A 22 5.60 14.02 0.61
C GLU A 22 6.60 13.04 1.28
N ASN A 23 6.84 11.86 0.70
CA ASN A 23 7.89 10.93 1.16
C ASN A 23 9.32 11.43 0.87
N ILE A 24 9.57 12.01 -0.32
CA ILE A 24 10.92 12.25 -0.86
C ILE A 24 11.39 13.71 -0.71
N GLN A 25 10.52 14.66 -0.34
CA GLN A 25 10.90 16.06 -0.04
C GLN A 25 11.72 16.23 1.26
N SER A 26 12.70 15.36 1.48
CA SER A 26 13.89 15.67 2.25
C SER A 26 15.15 15.87 1.38
N ASN A 27 15.18 15.54 0.07
CA ASN A 27 16.34 15.86 -0.78
C ASN A 27 16.02 16.11 -2.25
N GLU A 28 16.77 17.06 -2.82
CA GLU A 28 16.62 17.72 -4.11
C GLU A 28 16.51 16.79 -5.33
N SER A 29 15.54 17.07 -6.21
CA SER A 29 15.76 17.53 -7.60
C SER A 29 14.46 17.39 -8.40
N ASN A 30 14.20 18.37 -9.27
CA ASN A 30 13.09 18.40 -10.21
C ASN A 30 13.28 17.36 -11.34
N GLU A 31 13.52 16.09 -11.02
CA GLU A 31 13.32 15.03 -12.00
C GLU A 31 11.82 14.93 -12.28
N SER A 32 11.48 14.96 -13.55
CA SER A 32 10.12 14.78 -14.03
C SER A 32 9.49 13.58 -13.32
N LEU A 33 8.45 13.84 -12.52
CA LEU A 33 7.53 12.91 -11.81
C LEU A 33 6.80 11.92 -12.76
N GLU A 34 7.44 11.52 -13.85
CA GLU A 34 6.93 10.61 -14.86
C GLU A 34 7.10 9.15 -14.48
N SER A 35 8.04 8.81 -13.60
CA SER A 35 8.21 7.45 -13.06
C SER A 35 8.46 7.47 -11.56
N ILE A 36 7.44 7.08 -10.79
CA ILE A 36 7.62 6.69 -9.39
C ILE A 36 8.27 5.30 -9.40
N GLU A 37 9.40 5.17 -8.73
CA GLU A 37 10.12 3.91 -8.65
C GLU A 37 9.88 3.25 -7.29
N PHE A 38 9.11 2.16 -7.29
CA PHE A 38 9.02 1.29 -6.12
C PHE A 38 10.06 0.17 -6.23
N GLU A 39 10.42 -0.40 -5.10
CA GLU A 39 11.18 -1.64 -5.03
C GLU A 39 10.30 -2.83 -5.41
N SER A 40 9.11 -2.90 -4.82
CA SER A 40 8.11 -3.93 -5.04
C SER A 40 6.70 -3.40 -4.83
N ILE A 41 5.72 -4.14 -5.35
CA ILE A 41 4.30 -3.94 -5.07
C ILE A 41 3.75 -5.23 -4.47
N ILE A 42 3.24 -5.14 -3.26
CA ILE A 42 2.68 -6.25 -2.50
C ILE A 42 1.18 -6.01 -2.32
N CYS A 43 0.35 -6.86 -2.90
CA CYS A 43 -1.10 -6.76 -2.80
C CYS A 43 -1.67 -7.81 -1.83
N PHE A 44 -2.48 -7.36 -0.88
CA PHE A 44 -3.25 -8.23 0.00
C PHE A 44 -4.73 -7.90 -0.12
N GLY A 45 -5.61 -8.91 -0.11
CA GLY A 45 -7.03 -8.68 0.08
C GLY A 45 -7.78 -8.17 -1.15
N LEU A 46 -7.41 -8.62 -2.34
CA LEU A 46 -8.07 -8.19 -3.58
C LEU A 46 -9.54 -8.67 -3.67
N GLY A 47 -9.84 -9.83 -3.08
CA GLY A 47 -11.10 -10.57 -3.19
C GLY A 47 -11.25 -11.34 -4.50
N ASN A 48 -12.35 -12.08 -4.61
CA ASN A 48 -12.70 -12.85 -5.80
C ASN A 48 -13.17 -11.93 -6.95
N PHE A 49 -12.27 -11.60 -7.88
CA PHE A 49 -12.51 -10.69 -8.99
C PHE A 49 -13.33 -11.28 -10.15
N THR A 50 -13.59 -12.58 -10.16
CA THR A 50 -14.53 -13.20 -11.11
C THR A 50 -15.99 -13.07 -10.66
N GLN A 51 -16.21 -12.94 -9.35
CA GLN A 51 -17.56 -12.84 -8.77
C GLN A 51 -17.90 -11.42 -8.28
N GLN A 52 -16.91 -10.63 -7.88
CA GLN A 52 -17.11 -9.28 -7.34
C GLN A 52 -16.61 -8.21 -8.32
N PRO A 53 -17.50 -7.35 -8.85
CA PRO A 53 -17.10 -6.24 -9.72
C PRO A 53 -16.08 -5.31 -9.08
N SER A 54 -16.18 -5.05 -7.77
CA SER A 54 -15.25 -4.19 -7.03
C SER A 54 -13.83 -4.76 -7.07
N SER A 55 -13.65 -6.03 -6.76
CA SER A 55 -12.37 -6.75 -6.86
C SER A 55 -11.79 -6.72 -8.27
N LEU A 56 -12.63 -6.81 -9.32
CA LEU A 56 -12.18 -6.69 -10.71
C LEU A 56 -11.62 -5.30 -11.04
N TYR A 57 -12.28 -4.23 -10.58
CA TYR A 57 -11.77 -2.87 -10.80
C TYR A 57 -10.53 -2.57 -9.97
N GLN A 58 -10.44 -3.12 -8.76
CA GLN A 58 -9.22 -3.08 -7.94
C GLN A 58 -8.06 -3.80 -8.65
N LEU A 59 -8.32 -4.96 -9.28
CA LEU A 59 -7.32 -5.68 -10.07
C LEU A 59 -6.88 -4.86 -11.29
N ALA A 60 -7.84 -4.23 -11.98
CA ALA A 60 -7.55 -3.37 -13.12
C ALA A 60 -6.61 -2.23 -12.71
N LEU A 61 -6.82 -1.64 -11.53
CA LEU A 61 -5.91 -0.63 -11.00
C LEU A 61 -4.53 -1.23 -10.67
N LEU A 62 -4.46 -2.36 -9.98
CA LEU A 62 -3.19 -3.01 -9.64
C LEU A 62 -2.34 -3.31 -10.89
N ILE A 63 -2.93 -3.92 -11.91
CA ILE A 63 -2.27 -4.19 -13.21
C ILE A 63 -1.85 -2.88 -13.89
N HIS A 64 -2.65 -1.83 -13.73
CA HIS A 64 -2.31 -0.53 -14.27
C HIS A 64 -1.10 0.08 -13.55
N LEU A 65 -1.04 0.01 -12.22
CA LEU A 65 0.12 0.44 -11.44
C LEU A 65 1.38 -0.32 -11.87
N GLN A 66 1.27 -1.64 -12.07
CA GLN A 66 2.35 -2.49 -12.58
C GLN A 66 2.90 -2.01 -13.94
N LYS A 67 2.01 -1.64 -14.87
CA LYS A 67 2.42 -1.15 -16.19
C LYS A 67 3.08 0.23 -16.16
N TYR A 68 2.74 1.06 -15.18
CA TYR A 68 3.26 2.43 -15.07
C TYR A 68 4.59 2.49 -14.34
N SER A 69 4.84 1.56 -13.43
CA SER A 69 6.16 1.33 -12.86
C SER A 69 7.06 0.64 -13.87
N LYS A 70 7.54 1.39 -14.88
CA LYS A 70 8.39 0.90 -15.98
C LYS A 70 9.70 0.22 -15.54
N LEU A 71 10.00 0.22 -14.24
CA LEU A 71 11.28 -0.16 -13.65
C LEU A 71 11.17 -1.22 -12.55
N ILE A 72 9.95 -1.71 -12.24
CA ILE A 72 9.79 -2.83 -11.32
C ILE A 72 9.81 -4.11 -12.13
N ARG A 73 10.74 -5.00 -11.81
CA ARG A 73 10.82 -6.32 -12.43
C ARG A 73 9.57 -7.12 -12.02
N ALA A 74 9.04 -7.94 -12.91
CA ALA A 74 7.76 -8.61 -12.68
C ALA A 74 7.74 -9.48 -11.41
N GLU A 75 8.89 -10.07 -11.05
CA GLU A 75 9.12 -10.83 -9.81
C GLU A 75 8.92 -10.00 -8.51
N ASN A 76 8.91 -8.68 -8.60
CA ASN A 76 8.68 -7.80 -7.46
C ASN A 76 7.20 -7.42 -7.31
N PHE A 77 6.30 -8.04 -8.08
CA PHE A 77 4.86 -7.93 -7.91
C PHE A 77 4.33 -9.19 -7.23
N GLN A 78 3.89 -9.04 -6.00
CA GLN A 78 3.39 -10.15 -5.20
C GLN A 78 1.94 -9.91 -4.82
N ILE A 79 1.14 -10.97 -4.80
CA ILE A 79 -0.28 -10.89 -4.47
C ILE A 79 -0.72 -12.07 -3.62
N TYR A 80 -1.58 -11.81 -2.65
CA TYR A 80 -2.22 -12.81 -1.81
C TYR A 80 -3.68 -12.46 -1.53
N ASP A 81 -4.56 -13.42 -1.74
CA ASP A 81 -5.91 -13.43 -1.20
C ASP A 81 -6.38 -14.89 -1.03
N PRO A 82 -6.90 -15.28 0.14
CA PRO A 82 -7.41 -16.64 0.34
C PRO A 82 -8.65 -16.96 -0.50
N ASN A 83 -9.33 -15.96 -1.07
CA ASN A 83 -10.57 -16.13 -1.83
C ASN A 83 -10.35 -16.33 -3.34
N PHE A 84 -9.09 -16.37 -3.80
CA PHE A 84 -8.80 -16.66 -5.20
C PHE A 84 -9.17 -18.10 -5.54
N SER A 85 -9.87 -18.24 -6.66
CA SER A 85 -10.13 -19.53 -7.32
C SER A 85 -8.95 -19.94 -8.20
N ASP A 86 -8.89 -21.22 -8.57
CA ASP A 86 -7.84 -21.74 -9.47
C ASP A 86 -7.77 -20.97 -10.80
N LEU A 87 -8.93 -20.57 -11.35
CA LEU A 87 -9.01 -19.78 -12.57
C LEU A 87 -8.39 -18.39 -12.38
N GLU A 88 -8.61 -17.77 -11.24
CA GLU A 88 -8.04 -16.47 -10.90
C GLU A 88 -6.54 -16.56 -10.69
N LEU A 89 -6.06 -17.59 -10.00
CA LEU A 89 -4.63 -17.85 -9.84
C LEU A 89 -3.94 -18.02 -11.19
N GLN A 90 -4.53 -18.82 -12.10
CA GLN A 90 -4.02 -18.98 -13.46
C GLN A 90 -4.02 -17.65 -14.23
N PHE A 91 -5.08 -16.85 -14.11
CA PHE A 91 -5.15 -15.53 -14.74
C PHE A 91 -4.05 -14.59 -14.23
N LEU A 92 -3.84 -14.49 -12.91
CA LEU A 92 -2.82 -13.63 -12.31
C LEU A 92 -1.41 -13.98 -12.80
N GLN A 93 -1.11 -15.27 -12.97
CA GLN A 93 0.17 -15.73 -13.52
C GLN A 93 0.42 -15.23 -14.95
N THR A 94 -0.62 -15.03 -15.77
CA THR A 94 -0.46 -14.45 -17.13
C THR A 94 0.00 -13.00 -17.11
N PHE A 95 -0.21 -12.29 -15.99
CA PHE A 95 0.28 -10.93 -15.74
C PHE A 95 1.62 -10.91 -14.99
N GLN A 96 2.28 -12.07 -14.86
CA GLN A 96 3.55 -12.23 -14.16
C GLN A 96 3.49 -11.75 -12.69
N LEU A 97 2.30 -11.82 -12.07
CA LEU A 97 2.13 -11.57 -10.65
C LEU A 97 2.53 -12.84 -9.89
N GLN A 98 3.47 -12.71 -8.97
CA GLN A 98 3.86 -13.80 -8.08
C GLN A 98 2.79 -13.99 -7.01
N ILE A 99 2.21 -15.18 -6.94
CA ILE A 99 1.26 -15.53 -5.89
C ILE A 99 2.06 -15.92 -4.65
N LEU A 100 1.79 -15.25 -3.53
CA LEU A 100 2.34 -15.66 -2.23
C LEU A 100 1.62 -16.94 -1.79
N SER A 101 2.38 -17.95 -1.37
CA SER A 101 1.82 -19.22 -0.89
C SER A 101 1.36 -19.16 0.56
N ASP A 102 1.92 -18.24 1.34
CA ASP A 102 1.82 -18.27 2.80
C ASP A 102 0.93 -17.14 3.31
N ASN A 103 -0.05 -17.50 4.15
CA ASN A 103 -0.84 -16.51 4.88
C ASN A 103 0.00 -15.93 6.02
N ASN A 104 0.73 -14.86 5.74
CA ASN A 104 1.49 -14.14 6.76
C ASN A 104 0.64 -13.10 7.51
N ASP A 105 -0.69 -13.08 7.29
CA ASP A 105 -1.61 -12.13 7.92
C ASP A 105 -1.09 -10.68 7.83
N CYS A 106 -0.62 -10.33 6.63
CA CYS A 106 0.00 -9.05 6.25
C CYS A 106 1.34 -8.69 6.93
N ARG A 107 1.99 -9.62 7.64
CA ARG A 107 3.35 -9.43 8.21
C ARG A 107 4.43 -9.67 7.16
N PHE A 108 4.54 -8.73 6.22
CA PHE A 108 5.57 -8.76 5.19
C PHE A 108 6.74 -7.86 5.59
N SER A 109 7.98 -8.38 5.60
CA SER A 109 9.16 -7.63 6.02
C SER A 109 9.67 -6.70 4.91
N CYS A 110 9.85 -5.41 5.23
CA CYS A 110 10.57 -4.49 4.36
C CYS A 110 12.11 -4.62 4.46
N GLN A 111 12.64 -5.46 5.36
CA GLN A 111 14.08 -5.59 5.60
C GLN A 111 14.78 -6.61 4.68
N GLU A 112 14.06 -7.64 4.22
CA GLU A 112 14.67 -8.76 3.49
C GLU A 112 15.04 -8.41 2.05
N ASN A 113 14.46 -7.34 1.48
CA ASN A 113 14.77 -6.86 0.13
C ASN A 113 16.05 -5.99 0.05
N ARG A 114 17.01 -6.13 0.98
CA ARG A 114 18.30 -5.41 0.98
C ARG A 114 19.28 -5.88 -0.12
N ALA A 115 18.81 -6.07 -1.35
CA ALA A 115 19.69 -6.19 -2.50
C ALA A 115 19.99 -4.78 -3.03
N THR A 116 21.22 -4.33 -2.77
CA THR A 116 21.97 -3.26 -3.46
C THR A 116 21.92 -1.84 -2.87
N SER A 117 23.11 -1.45 -2.37
CA SER A 117 23.75 -0.14 -2.50
C SER A 117 23.25 1.05 -1.67
N PHE A 118 24.24 1.80 -1.17
CA PHE A 118 24.20 3.02 -0.35
C PHE A 118 23.48 4.24 -0.96
N HIS A 119 22.62 4.08 -1.96
CA HIS A 119 21.88 5.16 -2.62
C HIS A 119 20.38 4.86 -2.56
N GLN A 120 19.67 5.68 -1.78
CA GLN A 120 18.21 5.85 -1.73
C GLN A 120 17.40 4.54 -1.91
N THR A 121 17.13 3.86 -0.80
CA THR A 121 16.24 2.69 -0.80
C THR A 121 14.83 3.10 -1.22
N LYS A 122 14.36 2.56 -2.35
CA LYS A 122 13.03 2.81 -2.89
C LYS A 122 11.94 2.25 -1.97
N PRO A 123 10.76 2.86 -1.91
CA PRO A 123 9.66 2.35 -1.09
C PRO A 123 9.01 1.09 -1.69
N ILE A 124 8.36 0.31 -0.84
CA ILE A 124 7.47 -0.80 -1.20
C ILE A 124 6.04 -0.27 -1.17
N LEU A 125 5.28 -0.51 -2.25
CA LEU A 125 3.85 -0.22 -2.29
C LEU A 125 3.05 -1.41 -1.74
N PHE A 126 2.38 -1.22 -0.62
CA PHE A 126 1.38 -2.15 -0.11
C PHE A 126 0.01 -1.76 -0.64
N TYR A 127 -0.63 -2.64 -1.41
CA TYR A 127 -1.96 -2.45 -2.00
C TYR A 127 -2.98 -3.33 -1.26
N MET A 128 -3.73 -2.72 -0.35
CA MET A 128 -4.59 -3.40 0.63
C MET A 128 -6.03 -2.86 0.62
N PRO A 129 -6.77 -2.98 -0.50
CA PRO A 129 -8.11 -2.43 -0.57
C PRO A 129 -9.06 -3.17 0.38
N HIS A 130 -9.92 -2.46 1.11
CA HIS A 130 -11.04 -3.03 1.89
C HIS A 130 -10.65 -4.07 2.94
N MET A 131 -9.38 -4.12 3.33
CA MET A 131 -8.89 -5.00 4.38
C MET A 131 -9.45 -4.62 5.75
N TYR A 132 -9.54 -5.59 6.65
CA TYR A 132 -9.89 -5.34 8.05
C TYR A 132 -8.78 -4.60 8.79
N HIS A 133 -9.14 -3.82 9.82
CA HIS A 133 -8.21 -2.99 10.60
C HIS A 133 -7.02 -3.77 11.18
N HIS A 134 -7.22 -5.01 11.62
CA HIS A 134 -6.15 -5.85 12.17
C HIS A 134 -5.02 -6.11 11.15
N HIS A 135 -5.33 -6.22 9.86
CA HIS A 135 -4.30 -6.40 8.83
C HIS A 135 -3.40 -5.17 8.67
N TYR A 136 -3.94 -3.96 8.83
CA TYR A 136 -3.14 -2.73 8.85
C TYR A 136 -2.27 -2.67 10.10
N PHE A 137 -2.83 -3.03 11.27
CA PHE A 137 -2.06 -3.13 12.51
C PHE A 137 -0.87 -4.07 12.32
N ASN A 138 -1.10 -5.27 11.80
CA ASN A 138 -0.05 -6.26 11.56
C ASN A 138 1.05 -5.77 10.62
N LEU A 139 0.68 -5.13 9.51
CA LEU A 139 1.67 -4.60 8.57
C LEU A 139 2.53 -3.51 9.20
N ILE A 140 1.90 -2.57 9.90
CA ILE A 140 2.57 -1.40 10.49
C ILE A 140 3.43 -1.82 11.69
N ASP A 141 2.88 -2.63 12.61
CA ASP A 141 3.59 -3.13 13.79
C ASP A 141 4.85 -3.92 13.39
N TYR A 142 4.70 -4.83 12.42
CA TYR A 142 5.80 -5.65 11.92
C TYR A 142 6.92 -4.84 11.25
N ASN A 143 6.62 -3.63 10.78
CA ASN A 143 7.56 -2.75 10.09
C ASN A 143 7.86 -1.44 10.83
N LEU A 144 7.63 -1.37 12.16
CA LEU A 144 7.80 -0.15 12.97
C LEU A 144 9.11 0.62 12.74
N LEU A 145 10.21 -0.11 12.48
CA LEU A 145 11.55 0.44 12.26
C LEU A 145 11.85 0.82 10.80
N ASN A 146 10.94 0.51 9.86
CA ASN A 146 11.14 0.70 8.42
C ASN A 146 9.88 1.29 7.75
N LEU A 147 9.04 2.00 8.52
CA LEU A 147 7.78 2.56 8.01
C LEU A 147 8.01 3.59 6.90
N ASP A 148 9.12 4.31 6.93
CA ASP A 148 9.56 5.25 5.88
C ASP A 148 9.79 4.58 4.51
N ARG A 149 9.86 3.24 4.48
CA ARG A 149 9.90 2.45 3.25
C ARG A 149 8.52 2.02 2.76
N ILE A 150 7.45 2.30 3.50
CA ILE A 150 6.10 1.86 3.17
C ILE A 150 5.34 3.00 2.53
N ILE A 151 4.88 2.78 1.30
CA ILE A 151 3.73 3.49 0.76
C ILE A 151 2.55 2.53 0.84
N LEU A 152 1.51 2.91 1.56
CA LEU A 152 0.30 2.10 1.69
C LEU A 152 -0.80 2.70 0.82
N PHE A 153 -1.47 1.87 0.04
CA PHE A 153 -2.75 2.16 -0.58
C PHE A 153 -3.80 1.26 0.05
N GLY A 154 -4.74 1.83 0.79
CA GLY A 154 -5.74 1.07 1.51
C GLY A 154 -6.81 1.99 2.08
N ASN A 155 -7.52 1.53 3.09
CA ASN A 155 -8.53 2.31 3.79
C ASN A 155 -7.89 3.50 4.51
N SER A 156 -8.65 4.59 4.63
CA SER A 156 -8.28 5.75 5.43
C SER A 156 -7.95 5.31 6.86
N LEU A 157 -6.69 5.50 7.27
CA LEU A 157 -6.23 5.21 8.61
C LEU A 157 -6.81 6.22 9.61
N LYS A 158 -7.03 7.47 9.16
CA LYS A 158 -7.73 8.49 9.94
C LYS A 158 -9.17 8.10 10.26
N ALA A 159 -9.86 7.39 9.36
CA ALA A 159 -11.23 6.94 9.63
C ALA A 159 -11.31 5.98 10.84
N TYR A 160 -10.24 5.22 11.14
CA TYR A 160 -10.20 4.35 12.31
C TYR A 160 -10.09 5.10 13.64
N ASP A 161 -9.52 6.30 13.65
CA ASP A 161 -9.43 7.13 14.86
C ASP A 161 -10.83 7.61 15.32
N GLU A 162 -11.74 7.79 14.37
CA GLU A 162 -13.12 8.24 14.62
C GLU A 162 -14.08 7.08 14.92
N MET A 163 -13.67 5.82 14.72
CA MET A 163 -14.51 4.65 14.96
C MET A 163 -14.69 4.37 16.46
N LEU A 164 -15.95 4.26 16.90
CA LEU A 164 -16.34 4.01 18.29
C LEU A 164 -16.42 2.51 18.66
N ASP A 165 -15.84 1.62 17.86
CA ASP A 165 -15.84 0.19 18.16
C ASP A 165 -14.91 -0.12 19.35
N SER A 166 -15.32 -1.10 20.15
CA SER A 166 -14.62 -1.50 21.39
C SER A 166 -13.77 -2.76 21.22
N SER A 167 -13.64 -3.29 20.00
CA SER A 167 -12.76 -4.41 19.69
C SER A 167 -11.30 -4.10 20.08
N ASP A 168 -10.64 -5.10 20.67
CA ASP A 168 -9.26 -4.93 21.14
C ASP A 168 -8.29 -4.69 19.98
N ASP A 169 -8.54 -5.30 18.82
CA ASP A 169 -7.76 -5.12 17.59
C ASP A 169 -7.82 -3.68 17.08
N LEU A 170 -9.00 -3.03 17.10
CA LEU A 170 -9.12 -1.63 16.70
C LEU A 170 -8.39 -0.70 17.68
N LYS A 171 -8.51 -0.93 18.99
CA LYS A 171 -7.80 -0.15 20.00
C LYS A 171 -6.28 -0.26 19.83
N GLN A 172 -5.77 -1.45 19.50
CA GLN A 172 -4.36 -1.65 19.22
C GLN A 172 -3.91 -0.83 18.01
N LEU A 173 -4.69 -0.85 16.92
CA LEU A 173 -4.41 0.00 15.75
C LEU A 173 -4.46 1.49 16.09
N GLN A 174 -5.49 1.97 16.79
CA GLN A 174 -5.62 3.37 17.19
C GLN A 174 -4.43 3.83 18.04
N ASN A 175 -4.06 3.04 19.05
CA ASN A 175 -2.89 3.32 19.88
C ASN A 175 -1.60 3.36 19.05
N LEU A 176 -1.41 2.42 18.13
CA LEU A 176 -0.25 2.39 17.24
C LEU A 176 -0.20 3.65 16.37
N LEU A 177 -1.30 4.01 15.71
CA LEU A 177 -1.39 5.18 14.83
C LEU A 177 -1.17 6.49 15.58
N SER A 178 -1.61 6.60 16.84
CA SER A 178 -1.39 7.81 17.65
C SER A 178 0.09 8.13 17.90
N ASN A 179 0.97 7.13 17.79
CA ASN A 179 2.41 7.24 18.00
C ASN A 179 3.22 7.36 16.70
N ILE A 180 2.55 7.35 15.53
CA ILE A 180 3.19 7.33 14.22
C ILE A 180 2.82 8.59 13.44
N LYS A 181 3.83 9.26 12.87
CA LYS A 181 3.59 10.39 11.97
C LYS A 181 3.45 9.88 10.54
N PHE A 182 2.31 10.14 9.92
CA PHE A 182 2.07 9.82 8.52
C PHE A 182 1.29 10.92 7.81
N ALA A 183 1.51 11.04 6.50
CA ALA A 183 0.66 11.81 5.62
C ALA A 183 -0.38 10.88 4.97
N GLU A 184 -1.59 11.39 4.78
CA GLU A 184 -2.68 10.65 4.15
C GLU A 184 -3.30 11.49 3.04
N ILE A 185 -3.38 10.92 1.85
CA ILE A 185 -3.94 11.54 0.66
C ILE A 185 -5.10 10.68 0.19
N ALA A 186 -6.32 11.16 0.48
CA ALA A 186 -7.53 10.51 0.03
C ALA A 186 -7.58 10.43 -1.50
N VAL A 187 -8.00 9.27 -2.02
CA VAL A 187 -8.38 9.14 -3.41
C VAL A 187 -9.66 9.93 -3.60
N LYS A 188 -9.57 11.09 -4.26
CA LYS A 188 -10.74 11.96 -4.45
C LYS A 188 -11.85 11.19 -5.17
N SER A 189 -13.01 11.12 -4.54
CA SER A 189 -14.23 10.55 -5.11
C SER A 189 -14.44 11.04 -6.55
N ASN A 190 -14.78 10.12 -7.43
CA ASN A 190 -15.01 10.38 -8.85
C ASN A 190 -16.46 10.04 -9.19
N SER A 191 -16.89 10.42 -10.39
CA SER A 191 -18.17 9.97 -10.96
C SER A 191 -18.03 8.57 -11.56
N PHE A 192 -17.28 7.68 -10.91
CA PHE A 192 -17.15 6.31 -11.38
C PHE A 192 -18.51 5.62 -11.22
N ARG A 193 -18.77 4.60 -12.03
CA ARG A 193 -20.08 3.94 -12.00
C ARG A 193 -20.32 3.20 -10.67
N PHE A 194 -19.25 2.92 -9.93
CA PHE A 194 -19.26 2.14 -8.70
C PHE A 194 -18.52 2.93 -7.61
N ASP A 195 -19.22 3.88 -7.00
CA ASP A 195 -18.67 4.81 -6.01
C ASP A 195 -18.08 4.10 -4.77
N ASP A 196 -18.46 2.83 -4.56
CA ASP A 196 -18.01 1.93 -3.50
C ASP A 196 -16.60 1.36 -3.74
N VAL A 197 -16.16 1.23 -4.99
CA VAL A 197 -14.93 0.50 -5.33
C VAL A 197 -13.71 1.08 -4.63
N PHE A 198 -13.55 2.40 -4.66
CA PHE A 198 -12.44 3.12 -4.02
C PHE A 198 -12.91 3.98 -2.84
N PHE A 199 -14.09 3.68 -2.30
CA PHE A 199 -14.66 4.42 -1.18
C PHE A 199 -13.74 4.34 0.04
N GLN A 200 -13.49 5.48 0.67
CA GLN A 200 -12.60 5.63 1.83
C GLN A 200 -11.18 5.08 1.61
N GLN A 201 -10.70 5.01 0.37
CA GLN A 201 -9.32 4.61 0.10
C GLN A 201 -8.40 5.83 0.00
N SER A 202 -7.20 5.67 0.53
CA SER A 202 -6.17 6.70 0.64
C SER A 202 -4.80 6.11 0.34
N PHE A 203 -3.89 6.99 -0.06
CA PHE A 203 -2.45 6.72 0.00
C PHE A 203 -1.89 7.22 1.33
N HIS A 204 -0.96 6.46 1.90
CA HIS A 204 -0.29 6.79 3.15
C HIS A 204 1.22 6.74 2.99
N CYS A 205 1.88 7.73 3.58
CA CYS A 205 3.31 7.93 3.66
C CYS A 205 3.67 8.01 5.12
N PHE A 206 4.50 7.09 5.61
CA PHE A 206 4.95 7.16 7.00
C PHE A 206 6.30 7.88 7.05
N HIS A 207 6.50 8.68 8.09
CA HIS A 207 7.80 9.29 8.35
C HIS A 207 8.64 8.33 9.16
N GLN A 208 9.97 8.49 9.10
CA GLN A 208 10.87 7.69 9.91
C GLN A 208 10.52 7.86 11.39
N ASN A 209 10.12 6.76 12.02
CA ASN A 209 9.77 6.73 13.43
C ASN A 209 11.03 6.99 14.26
N GLN A 210 10.97 7.95 15.18
CA GLN A 210 12.05 8.23 16.12
C GLN A 210 12.25 7.12 17.18
N ILE A 211 11.49 6.01 17.10
CA ILE A 211 11.52 4.89 18.06
C ILE A 211 12.93 4.28 18.21
N GLU A 212 13.81 4.46 17.22
CA GLU A 212 15.22 4.07 17.36
C GLU A 212 15.96 4.76 18.54
N SER A 213 15.59 5.98 18.95
CA SER A 213 16.25 6.64 20.08
C SER A 213 15.93 5.99 21.42
N ASP A 214 14.69 5.49 21.58
CA ASP A 214 14.17 5.05 22.87
C ASP A 214 14.46 3.56 23.14
N LEU A 215 14.57 2.75 22.08
CA LEU A 215 15.03 1.35 22.18
C LEU A 215 16.55 1.23 22.32
N LYS A 216 17.33 2.21 21.84
CA LYS A 216 18.77 2.25 22.07
C LYS A 216 19.11 2.68 23.50
N GLN A 217 18.29 3.48 24.17
CA GLN A 217 18.51 3.85 25.58
C GLN A 217 18.22 2.71 26.56
N LYS A 218 17.24 1.84 26.29
CA LYS A 218 16.91 0.69 27.15
C LYS A 218 17.89 -0.48 27.11
N ASN A 219 18.86 -0.47 26.20
CA ASN A 219 19.88 -1.53 26.09
C ASN A 219 21.25 -1.10 26.67
N TYR A 220 21.34 0.08 27.30
CA TYR A 220 22.54 0.59 27.97
C TYR A 220 22.31 0.99 29.44
N GLU A 221 21.16 0.65 30.03
CA GLU A 221 20.89 0.69 31.48
C GLU A 221 20.71 -0.74 32.01
#